data_AF-A0A166B1K6-F1
#
_entry.id   AF-A0A166B1K6-F1
#
_cell.length_a   1.000
_cell.length_b   1.000
_cell.length_c   1.000
_cell.angle_alpha   90.00
_cell.angle_beta   90.00
_cell.angle_gamma   90.00
#
_symmetry.space_group_name_H-M   'P 1'
#
loop_
_entity.id
_entity.type
_entity.pdbx_description
1 polymer ?
#
loop_
_entity_poly.entity_id
_entity_poly.type
_entity_poly.pdbx_seq_one_letter_code
_entity_poly.pdbx_strand_id
1 'polypeptide(L)'
;MQPLNLSEENPAPGQPPTTTAATTPGQSDIQPTQTRGARPPFSLIGDAKQHLGVIVLLPLHVGVFLVVLHYAAVEESPLPRSSINRTNLGRTIFEYFTRVFTVVVGILDASLIVFASKPQWVGPTRRDLYWPWFRKHLLLGILSGIIILFFSMIPYLVKHTVQEIGYDGACEDDWLTVTLTGHSAHHKEDPNTASFALSSARNFVLFTFTSQDPEANTFGLVGTANAPTLSRPRLQNVTYDFGSRTVSGRCVDTDTTAPCVTGTFDDRDRTFLTFNLTSNGTQTISRSPYKDWSLEDTVSVILYRVNAATGTLGERLLQTSVGQCRKVKVCVPLSPVASGIVDADILVPLGWLLYQHAIFSVKCSA
;
A
#
# COMPACT_ATOMS: atom_id res chain seq x y z
N MET A 1 45.29 68.71 -28.11
CA MET A 1 46.24 68.17 -29.10
C MET A 1 47.63 68.19 -28.46
N GLN A 2 48.37 67.09 -28.52
CA GLN A 2 49.78 66.93 -28.10
C GLN A 2 50.69 68.06 -28.67
N PRO A 3 51.89 68.38 -28.10
CA PRO A 3 52.93 67.38 -27.75
C PRO A 3 53.97 67.72 -26.63
N LEU A 4 54.72 66.65 -26.29
CA LEU A 4 56.15 66.43 -25.96
C LEU A 4 57.08 67.46 -25.27
N ASN A 5 58.02 66.83 -24.52
CA ASN A 5 59.49 67.06 -24.35
C ASN A 5 59.94 67.84 -23.10
N LEU A 6 61.09 67.58 -22.46
CA LEU A 6 62.19 66.57 -22.44
C LEU A 6 63.13 66.98 -21.27
N SER A 7 64.19 66.19 -21.04
CA SER A 7 65.41 66.49 -20.26
C SER A 7 65.33 66.19 -18.76
N GLU A 8 66.31 65.64 -18.04
CA GLU A 8 67.79 65.66 -18.17
C GLU A 8 68.31 64.47 -17.29
N GLU A 9 69.11 63.52 -17.78
CA GLU A 9 70.59 63.51 -17.83
C GLU A 9 71.26 63.21 -16.47
N ASN A 10 72.03 62.11 -16.37
CA ASN A 10 73.50 62.04 -16.24
C ASN A 10 73.99 60.66 -15.68
N PRO A 11 75.28 60.27 -15.78
CA PRO A 11 75.72 59.20 -16.70
C PRO A 11 76.54 58.07 -16.03
N ALA A 12 76.89 57.06 -16.83
CA ALA A 12 77.92 56.04 -16.54
C ALA A 12 79.35 56.58 -16.80
N PRO A 13 80.42 55.95 -16.30
CA PRO A 13 81.16 54.89 -17.05
C PRO A 13 81.84 53.84 -16.12
N GLY A 14 82.44 52.72 -16.53
CA GLY A 14 82.75 52.09 -17.81
C GLY A 14 83.31 50.67 -17.56
N GLN A 15 83.30 49.80 -18.58
CA GLN A 15 83.90 48.46 -18.59
C GLN A 15 85.42 48.53 -18.87
N PRO A 16 86.19 47.47 -18.52
CA PRO A 16 86.68 46.53 -19.57
C PRO A 16 86.92 45.09 -19.05
N PRO A 17 87.58 44.17 -19.78
CA PRO A 17 87.20 43.55 -21.06
C PRO A 17 87.12 42.01 -20.98
N THR A 18 86.68 41.42 -22.09
CA THR A 18 86.55 39.99 -22.42
C THR A 18 87.85 39.19 -22.30
N THR A 19 87.80 38.00 -21.68
CA THR A 19 88.83 36.96 -21.81
C THR A 19 88.22 35.57 -22.07
N THR A 20 88.84 34.96 -23.06
CA THR A 20 88.74 33.68 -23.76
C THR A 20 88.58 32.40 -22.91
N ALA A 21 87.77 31.48 -23.45
CA ALA A 21 87.79 30.00 -23.39
C ALA A 21 88.24 29.26 -22.12
N ALA A 22 87.33 28.43 -21.60
CA ALA A 22 87.70 27.15 -20.99
C ALA A 22 86.63 26.09 -21.26
N THR A 23 87.10 25.01 -21.86
CA THR A 23 86.48 23.73 -22.15
C THR A 23 85.84 23.10 -20.91
N THR A 24 84.63 22.53 -21.03
CA THR A 24 84.16 21.51 -20.09
C THR A 24 83.39 20.43 -20.87
N PRO A 25 83.94 19.21 -21.00
CA PRO A 25 83.19 18.06 -21.49
C PRO A 25 82.53 17.34 -20.31
N GLY A 26 81.32 16.83 -20.52
CA GLY A 26 80.72 15.84 -19.62
C GLY A 26 79.40 16.27 -19.02
N GLN A 27 78.35 16.32 -19.83
CA GLN A 27 76.99 16.12 -19.33
C GLN A 27 76.49 14.80 -19.91
N SER A 28 76.82 13.73 -19.20
CA SER A 28 76.27 12.40 -19.36
C SER A 28 74.75 12.47 -19.27
N ASP A 29 74.08 12.10 -20.36
CA ASP A 29 72.68 11.73 -20.39
C ASP A 29 72.44 10.57 -19.41
N ILE A 30 72.13 10.91 -18.16
CA ILE A 30 71.48 9.98 -17.25
C ILE A 30 70.02 9.96 -17.67
N GLN A 31 69.74 9.12 -18.66
CA GLN A 31 68.40 8.65 -18.95
C GLN A 31 67.88 8.03 -17.64
N PRO A 32 66.85 8.59 -16.99
CA PRO A 32 66.30 7.98 -15.80
C PRO A 32 65.71 6.64 -16.26
N THR A 33 66.40 5.56 -15.90
CA THR A 33 65.87 4.21 -15.93
C THR A 33 64.53 4.27 -15.20
N GLN A 34 63.43 4.31 -15.95
CA GLN A 34 62.10 4.04 -15.44
C GLN A 34 62.15 2.61 -14.92
N THR A 35 62.56 2.45 -13.67
CA THR A 35 62.22 1.29 -12.87
C THR A 35 60.71 1.24 -12.92
N ARG A 36 60.21 0.32 -13.75
CA ARG A 36 58.81 -0.05 -13.91
C ARG A 36 58.37 -0.54 -12.53
N GLY A 37 58.02 0.41 -11.66
CA GLY A 37 57.69 0.16 -10.27
C GLY A 37 56.60 -0.89 -10.25
N ALA A 38 56.96 -2.06 -9.74
CA ALA A 38 56.01 -3.14 -9.53
C ALA A 38 54.83 -2.53 -8.76
N ARG A 39 53.65 -2.52 -9.39
CA ARG A 39 52.44 -2.04 -8.72
C ARG A 39 52.35 -2.81 -7.40
N PRO A 40 52.24 -2.14 -6.25
CA PRO A 40 52.16 -2.84 -4.98
C PRO A 40 50.96 -3.81 -5.03
N PRO A 41 51.13 -5.08 -4.60
CA PRO A 41 50.08 -6.10 -4.65
C PRO A 41 48.83 -5.76 -3.80
N PHE A 42 48.87 -4.65 -3.07
CA PHE A 42 47.80 -4.16 -2.22
C PHE A 42 46.56 -3.64 -2.97
N SER A 43 46.61 -3.37 -4.28
CA SER A 43 45.41 -2.93 -5.02
C SER A 43 44.38 -4.05 -5.20
N LEU A 44 44.83 -5.30 -5.37
CA LEU A 44 43.97 -6.48 -5.54
C LEU A 44 43.13 -6.80 -4.30
N ILE A 45 43.65 -6.51 -3.10
CA ILE A 45 42.97 -6.76 -1.83
C ILE A 45 41.84 -5.73 -1.59
N GLY A 46 42.03 -4.49 -2.06
CA GLY A 46 41.01 -3.44 -1.99
C GLY A 46 39.80 -3.74 -2.87
N ASP A 47 40.06 -4.20 -4.10
CA ASP A 47 39.01 -4.54 -5.07
C ASP A 47 38.22 -5.78 -4.62
N ALA A 48 38.91 -6.81 -4.10
CA ALA A 48 38.26 -8.02 -3.58
C ALA A 48 37.29 -7.74 -2.42
N LYS A 49 37.61 -6.79 -1.52
CA LYS A 49 36.72 -6.40 -0.41
C LYS A 49 35.47 -5.66 -0.89
N GLN A 50 35.60 -4.82 -1.92
CA GLN A 50 34.45 -4.13 -2.51
C GLN A 50 33.52 -5.11 -3.21
N HIS A 51 34.07 -6.06 -3.98
CA HIS A 51 33.28 -7.10 -4.63
C HIS A 51 32.57 -8.01 -3.63
N LEU A 52 33.24 -8.40 -2.53
CA LEU A 52 32.62 -9.20 -1.47
C LEU A 52 31.44 -8.47 -0.81
N GLY A 53 31.56 -7.15 -0.59
CA GLY A 53 30.47 -6.33 -0.06
C GLY A 53 29.24 -6.37 -0.97
N VAL A 54 29.41 -6.17 -2.28
CA VAL A 54 28.31 -6.24 -3.27
C VAL A 54 27.69 -7.63 -3.34
N ILE A 55 28.51 -8.69 -3.29
CA ILE A 55 28.06 -10.09 -3.32
C ILE A 55 27.20 -10.43 -2.10
N VAL A 56 27.45 -9.84 -0.93
CA VAL A 56 26.63 -10.04 0.28
C VAL A 56 25.39 -9.14 0.28
N LEU A 57 25.50 -7.91 -0.22
CA LEU A 57 24.42 -6.93 -0.21
C LEU A 57 23.31 -7.27 -1.21
N LEU A 58 23.67 -7.78 -2.40
CA LEU A 58 22.71 -8.14 -3.44
C LEU A 58 21.68 -9.20 -2.96
N PRO A 59 22.06 -10.36 -2.38
CA PRO A 59 21.09 -11.31 -1.87
C PRO A 59 20.28 -10.76 -0.69
N LEU A 60 20.84 -9.84 0.11
CA LEU A 60 20.08 -9.14 1.15
C LEU A 60 18.95 -8.31 0.52
N HIS A 61 19.23 -7.54 -0.52
CA HIS A 61 18.22 -6.77 -1.26
C HIS A 61 17.19 -7.64 -1.97
N VAL A 62 17.62 -8.74 -2.58
CA VAL A 62 16.70 -9.72 -3.17
C VAL A 62 15.81 -10.32 -2.08
N GLY A 63 16.36 -10.64 -0.91
CA GLY A 63 15.60 -11.10 0.25
C GLY A 63 14.57 -10.06 0.71
N VAL A 64 14.96 -8.79 0.84
CA VAL A 64 14.05 -7.67 1.16
C VAL A 64 12.93 -7.60 0.13
N PHE A 65 13.27 -7.61 -1.15
CA PHE A 65 12.31 -7.53 -2.24
C PHE A 65 11.33 -8.70 -2.22
N LEU A 66 11.81 -9.92 -1.99
CA LEU A 66 10.96 -11.11 -1.86
C LEU A 66 10.04 -11.05 -0.64
N VAL A 67 10.51 -10.53 0.50
CA VAL A 67 9.67 -10.32 1.69
C VAL A 67 8.57 -9.29 1.41
N VAL A 68 8.91 -8.20 0.71
CA VAL A 68 7.93 -7.18 0.33
C VAL A 68 6.93 -7.72 -0.70
N LEU A 69 7.37 -8.50 -1.69
CA LEU A 69 6.47 -9.16 -2.64
C LEU A 69 5.58 -10.21 -1.97
N HIS A 70 6.11 -10.97 -1.02
CA HIS A 70 5.31 -11.92 -0.27
C HIS A 70 4.25 -11.19 0.57
N TYR A 71 4.61 -10.07 1.19
CA TYR A 71 3.66 -9.21 1.90
C TYR A 71 2.58 -8.66 0.98
N ALA A 72 2.99 -8.13 -0.17
CA ALA A 72 2.10 -7.64 -1.21
C ALA A 72 1.06 -8.71 -1.61
N ALA A 73 1.53 -9.91 -1.97
CA ALA A 73 0.65 -11.03 -2.32
C ALA A 73 -0.27 -11.45 -1.15
N VAL A 74 0.20 -11.34 0.10
CA VAL A 74 -0.61 -11.59 1.31
C VAL A 74 -1.66 -10.49 1.53
N GLU A 75 -1.40 -9.25 1.10
CA GLU A 75 -2.33 -8.13 1.17
C GLU A 75 -3.37 -8.20 0.03
N GLU A 76 -3.07 -8.83 -1.12
CA GLU A 76 -4.02 -9.06 -2.23
C GLU A 76 -5.20 -9.95 -1.83
N SER A 77 -5.01 -10.89 -0.90
CA SER A 77 -6.08 -11.79 -0.46
C SER A 77 -7.06 -11.04 0.45
N PRO A 78 -8.28 -10.71 -0.02
CA PRO A 78 -9.29 -10.11 0.82
C PRO A 78 -9.79 -11.23 1.72
N LEU A 79 -9.20 -11.32 2.91
CA LEU A 79 -9.63 -12.00 4.13
C LEU A 79 -10.20 -13.45 4.08
N PRO A 80 -9.94 -14.28 5.11
CA PRO A 80 -9.11 -13.98 6.27
C PRO A 80 -7.66 -14.11 5.87
N ARG A 81 -6.96 -13.01 6.15
CA ARG A 81 -5.56 -12.77 5.87
C ARG A 81 -4.74 -13.96 6.38
N SER A 82 -3.63 -14.24 5.71
CA SER A 82 -2.64 -15.23 6.18
C SER A 82 -2.31 -15.03 7.67
N SER A 83 -1.61 -15.99 8.29
CA SER A 83 -1.25 -15.95 9.72
C SER A 83 -0.71 -14.60 10.22
N ILE A 84 -0.06 -13.82 9.34
CA ILE A 84 0.56 -12.52 9.62
C ILE A 84 -0.45 -11.37 9.77
N ASN A 85 -1.55 -11.40 9.03
CA ASN A 85 -2.47 -10.26 8.94
C ASN A 85 -3.87 -10.60 9.50
N ARG A 86 -4.01 -11.77 10.16
CA ARG A 86 -5.23 -12.23 10.85
C ARG A 86 -5.79 -11.25 11.91
N THR A 87 -4.99 -10.32 12.40
CA THR A 87 -5.43 -9.26 13.34
C THR A 87 -4.84 -7.91 12.95
N ASN A 88 -5.49 -6.82 13.36
CA ASN A 88 -4.91 -5.48 13.19
C ASN A 88 -3.52 -5.37 13.85
N LEU A 89 -3.36 -5.98 15.03
CA LEU A 89 -2.06 -6.07 15.71
C LEU A 89 -0.99 -6.78 14.87
N GLY A 90 -1.33 -7.91 14.23
CA GLY A 90 -0.40 -8.63 13.34
C GLY A 90 0.06 -7.78 12.16
N ARG A 91 -0.87 -7.04 11.55
CA ARG A 91 -0.57 -6.05 10.50
C ARG A 91 0.41 -4.99 10.99
N THR A 92 0.10 -4.37 12.13
CA THR A 92 0.91 -3.28 12.71
C THR A 92 2.31 -3.74 13.08
N ILE A 93 2.45 -4.92 13.71
CA ILE A 93 3.75 -5.51 14.06
C ILE A 93 4.59 -5.72 12.79
N PHE A 94 3.98 -6.27 11.74
CA PHE A 94 4.68 -6.53 10.49
C PHE A 94 5.07 -5.26 9.73
N GLU A 95 4.21 -4.24 9.73
CA GLU A 95 4.53 -2.92 9.16
C GLU A 95 5.74 -2.30 9.89
N TYR A 96 5.77 -2.38 11.22
CA TYR A 96 6.89 -1.92 12.01
C TYR A 96 8.18 -2.71 11.69
N PHE A 97 8.08 -4.04 11.60
CA PHE A 97 9.21 -4.90 11.22
C PHE A 97 9.78 -4.52 9.84
N THR A 98 8.92 -4.31 8.85
CA THR A 98 9.33 -3.92 7.50
C THR A 98 10.04 -2.56 7.51
N ARG A 99 9.51 -1.58 8.25
CA ARG A 99 10.16 -0.26 8.40
C ARG A 99 11.55 -0.36 9.05
N VAL A 100 11.67 -1.11 10.15
CA VAL A 100 12.95 -1.34 10.83
C VAL A 100 13.94 -2.01 9.87
N PHE A 101 13.48 -3.03 9.14
CA PHE A 101 14.31 -3.76 8.20
C PHE A 101 14.80 -2.88 7.04
N THR A 102 13.94 -2.05 6.45
CA THR A 102 14.33 -1.06 5.42
C THR A 102 15.36 -0.07 5.93
N VAL A 103 15.23 0.42 7.17
CA VAL A 103 16.21 1.32 7.79
C VAL A 103 17.56 0.63 7.96
N VAL A 104 17.58 -0.62 8.43
CA VAL A 104 18.83 -1.39 8.60
C VAL A 104 19.54 -1.58 7.26
N VAL A 105 18.80 -1.96 6.20
CA VAL A 105 19.36 -2.10 4.85
C VAL A 105 19.91 -0.77 4.35
N GLY A 106 19.17 0.33 4.50
CA GLY A 106 19.64 1.66 4.13
C GLY A 106 20.93 2.09 4.86
N ILE A 107 21.06 1.74 6.15
CA ILE A 107 22.30 1.99 6.92
C ILE A 107 23.47 1.15 6.39
N LEU A 108 23.23 -0.12 6.04
CA LEU A 108 24.24 -0.99 5.46
C LEU A 108 24.71 -0.46 4.09
N ASP A 109 23.80 0.03 3.27
CA ASP A 109 24.10 0.65 1.98
C ASP A 109 24.94 1.91 2.14
N ALA A 110 24.49 2.83 3.01
CA ALA A 110 25.21 4.05 3.34
C ALA A 110 26.64 3.75 3.83
N SER A 111 26.77 2.75 4.71
CA SER A 111 28.06 2.29 5.21
C SER A 111 28.94 1.76 4.08
N LEU A 112 28.40 0.93 3.18
CA LEU A 112 29.14 0.38 2.05
C LEU A 112 29.61 1.47 1.09
N ILE A 113 28.82 2.53 0.88
CA ILE A 113 29.21 3.69 0.08
C ILE A 113 30.30 4.50 0.77
N VAL A 114 30.20 4.74 2.07
CA VAL A 114 31.25 5.42 2.85
C VAL A 114 32.55 4.62 2.79
N PHE A 115 32.49 3.29 2.89
CA PHE A 115 33.66 2.43 2.74
C PHE A 115 34.21 2.40 1.31
N ALA A 116 33.34 2.36 0.29
CA ALA A 116 33.73 2.37 -1.11
C ALA A 116 34.28 3.74 -1.56
N SER A 117 33.88 4.81 -0.88
CA SER A 117 34.30 6.18 -1.16
C SER A 117 35.60 6.60 -0.48
N LYS A 118 36.13 5.80 0.46
CA LYS A 118 37.44 6.07 1.06
C LYS A 118 38.50 6.16 -0.05
N PRO A 119 39.23 7.28 -0.17
CA PRO A 119 40.25 7.43 -1.18
C PRO A 119 41.30 6.33 -0.95
N GLN A 120 41.49 5.46 -1.93
CA GLN A 120 42.71 4.65 -2.00
C GLN A 120 43.83 5.65 -2.26
N TRP A 121 44.53 6.05 -1.21
CA TRP A 121 45.60 7.04 -1.26
C TRP A 121 46.68 6.57 -2.25
N VAL A 122 46.68 7.17 -3.44
CA VAL A 122 47.78 7.10 -4.39
C VAL A 122 48.34 8.51 -4.54
N GLY A 123 49.30 8.85 -3.67
CA GLY A 123 50.31 9.90 -3.87
C GLY A 123 49.84 11.37 -4.03
N PRO A 124 50.56 12.33 -3.45
CA PRO A 124 50.24 13.74 -3.62
C PRO A 124 50.81 14.22 -4.96
N THR A 125 50.00 14.27 -6.02
CA THR A 125 50.08 15.28 -7.11
C THR A 125 49.22 14.87 -8.30
N ARG A 126 48.09 15.57 -8.50
CA ARG A 126 47.60 16.11 -9.79
C ARG A 126 46.10 16.43 -9.69
N ARG A 127 45.77 17.70 -9.97
CA ARG A 127 44.40 18.21 -10.17
C ARG A 127 43.58 17.35 -11.17
N ASP A 128 44.26 16.72 -12.12
CA ASP A 128 43.66 15.88 -13.16
C ASP A 128 43.05 14.56 -12.65
N LEU A 129 43.43 14.09 -11.46
CA LEU A 129 42.87 12.86 -10.86
C LEU A 129 41.60 13.12 -10.04
N TYR A 130 41.32 14.38 -9.68
CA TYR A 130 40.19 14.74 -8.84
C TYR A 130 38.85 14.64 -9.61
N TRP A 131 38.86 14.98 -10.89
CA TRP A 131 37.66 14.98 -11.73
C TRP A 131 37.10 13.57 -12.02
N PRO A 132 37.90 12.55 -12.39
CA PRO A 132 37.43 11.17 -12.51
C PRO A 132 36.95 10.59 -11.18
N TRP A 133 37.64 10.90 -10.08
CA TRP A 133 37.26 10.47 -8.73
C TRP A 133 35.91 11.06 -8.30
N PHE A 134 35.72 12.38 -8.50
CA PHE A 134 34.46 13.05 -8.25
C PHE A 134 33.32 12.48 -9.09
N ARG A 135 33.54 12.24 -10.39
CA ARG A 135 32.54 11.60 -11.27
C ARG A 135 32.15 10.21 -10.81
N LYS A 136 33.11 9.38 -10.37
CA LYS A 136 32.84 8.03 -9.85
C LYS A 136 31.98 8.08 -8.59
N HIS A 137 32.28 8.97 -7.65
CA HIS A 137 31.50 9.10 -6.41
C HIS A 137 30.14 9.75 -6.62
N LEU A 138 30.05 10.72 -7.54
CA LEU A 138 28.77 11.30 -7.92
C LEU A 138 27.85 10.23 -8.52
N LEU A 139 28.36 9.41 -9.45
CA LEU A 139 27.59 8.30 -10.03
C LEU A 139 27.21 7.25 -8.98
N LEU A 140 28.12 6.89 -8.08
CA LEU A 140 27.84 5.93 -7.00
C LEU A 140 26.79 6.49 -6.02
N GLY A 141 26.87 7.78 -5.68
CA GLY A 141 25.91 8.48 -4.84
C GLY A 141 24.53 8.58 -5.50
N ILE A 142 24.47 8.89 -6.80
CA ILE A 142 23.22 8.89 -7.56
C ILE A 142 22.62 7.49 -7.60
N LEU A 143 23.41 6.46 -7.92
CA LEU A 143 22.95 5.08 -7.99
C LEU A 143 22.42 4.60 -6.64
N SER A 144 23.12 4.90 -5.54
CA SER A 144 22.64 4.62 -4.19
C SER A 144 21.37 5.38 -3.86
N GLY A 145 21.31 6.68 -4.20
CA GLY A 145 20.11 7.49 -3.98
C GLY A 145 18.89 6.89 -4.68
N ILE A 146 19.08 6.41 -5.91
CA ILE A 146 18.04 5.70 -6.67
C ILE A 146 17.65 4.38 -5.98
N ILE A 147 18.61 3.59 -5.50
CA ILE A 147 18.35 2.33 -4.77
C ILE A 147 17.56 2.61 -3.49
N ILE A 148 18.01 3.54 -2.66
CA ILE A 148 17.34 3.93 -1.41
C ILE A 148 15.93 4.46 -1.69
N LEU A 149 15.79 5.32 -2.70
CA LEU A 149 14.49 5.85 -3.11
C LEU A 149 13.57 4.74 -3.64
N PHE A 150 14.10 3.81 -4.43
CA PHE A 150 13.36 2.66 -4.93
C PHE A 150 12.87 1.79 -3.77
N PHE A 151 13.74 1.37 -2.85
CA PHE A 151 13.35 0.53 -1.70
C PHE A 151 12.45 1.23 -0.69
N SER A 152 12.57 2.56 -0.54
CA SER A 152 11.66 3.34 0.33
C SER A 152 10.29 3.59 -0.31
N MET A 153 10.22 3.71 -1.63
CA MET A 153 8.97 3.96 -2.36
C MET A 153 8.23 2.67 -2.79
N ILE A 154 8.93 1.54 -2.93
CA ILE A 154 8.33 0.25 -3.29
C ILE A 154 7.15 -0.09 -2.37
N PRO A 155 7.25 -0.03 -1.03
CA PRO A 155 6.13 -0.38 -0.17
C PRO A 155 4.89 0.45 -0.45
N TYR A 156 5.06 1.72 -0.83
CA TYR A 156 3.94 2.60 -1.18
C TYR A 156 3.31 2.26 -2.53
N LEU A 157 4.14 2.11 -3.57
CA LEU A 157 3.69 1.78 -4.93
C LEU A 157 3.03 0.40 -5.00
N VAL A 158 3.66 -0.57 -4.34
CA VAL A 158 3.17 -1.94 -4.28
C VAL A 158 1.87 -1.99 -3.49
N LYS A 159 1.79 -1.35 -2.30
CA LYS A 159 0.57 -1.32 -1.49
C LYS A 159 -0.64 -0.79 -2.27
N HIS A 160 -0.50 0.33 -2.99
CA HIS A 160 -1.64 0.87 -3.75
C HIS A 160 -2.08 -0.09 -4.86
N THR A 161 -1.13 -0.59 -5.66
CA THR A 161 -1.42 -1.47 -6.79
C THR A 161 -2.05 -2.79 -6.32
N VAL A 162 -1.49 -3.37 -5.26
CA VAL A 162 -1.95 -4.60 -4.61
C VAL A 162 -3.34 -4.45 -4.01
N GLN A 163 -3.60 -3.33 -3.35
CA GLN A 163 -4.92 -3.06 -2.77
C GLN A 163 -5.98 -2.92 -3.87
N GLU A 164 -5.63 -2.30 -5.00
CA GLU A 164 -6.52 -2.18 -6.15
C GLU A 164 -6.80 -3.55 -6.79
N ILE A 165 -5.75 -4.35 -7.05
CA ILE A 165 -5.88 -5.71 -7.59
C ILE A 165 -6.69 -6.61 -6.64
N GLY A 166 -6.37 -6.58 -5.34
CA GLY A 166 -7.05 -7.37 -4.32
C GLY A 166 -8.51 -6.95 -4.14
N TYR A 167 -8.79 -5.64 -4.17
CA TYR A 167 -10.16 -5.13 -4.18
C TYR A 167 -10.92 -5.58 -5.43
N ASP A 168 -10.28 -5.55 -6.60
CA ASP A 168 -10.89 -5.98 -7.85
C ASP A 168 -11.26 -7.46 -7.83
N GLY A 169 -10.35 -8.34 -7.44
CA GLY A 169 -10.54 -9.79 -7.36
C GLY A 169 -11.39 -10.29 -6.18
N ALA A 170 -11.79 -9.44 -5.24
CA ALA A 170 -12.16 -9.90 -3.90
C ALA A 170 -13.33 -10.88 -3.77
N CYS A 171 -14.28 -10.80 -4.68
CA CYS A 171 -15.52 -11.58 -4.62
C CYS A 171 -15.66 -12.54 -5.81
N GLU A 172 -14.60 -12.82 -6.56
CA GLU A 172 -14.67 -13.60 -7.80
C GLU A 172 -15.20 -15.03 -7.58
N ASP A 173 -14.85 -15.64 -6.46
CA ASP A 173 -15.28 -17.00 -6.09
C ASP A 173 -16.62 -17.03 -5.33
N ASP A 174 -17.20 -15.87 -5.04
CA ASP A 174 -18.46 -15.76 -4.31
C ASP A 174 -19.67 -15.73 -5.25
N TRP A 175 -20.89 -15.88 -4.72
CA TRP A 175 -22.11 -15.87 -5.54
C TRP A 175 -22.48 -14.45 -5.97
N LEU A 176 -22.54 -13.54 -4.99
CA LEU A 176 -22.90 -12.15 -5.21
C LEU A 176 -21.78 -11.23 -4.75
N THR A 177 -21.61 -10.16 -5.51
CA THR A 177 -20.85 -8.97 -5.12
C THR A 177 -21.84 -7.85 -4.86
N VAL A 178 -21.84 -7.31 -3.65
CA VAL A 178 -22.62 -6.13 -3.28
C VAL A 178 -21.68 -4.93 -3.17
N THR A 179 -21.91 -3.89 -3.95
CA THR A 179 -21.13 -2.65 -3.85
C THR A 179 -21.87 -1.65 -3.00
N LEU A 180 -21.34 -1.36 -1.82
CA LEU A 180 -21.80 -0.28 -0.95
C LEU A 180 -21.18 1.03 -1.42
N THR A 181 -22.01 2.00 -1.80
CA THR A 181 -21.56 3.35 -2.17
C THR A 181 -22.12 4.35 -1.19
N GLY A 182 -21.22 5.07 -0.52
CA GLY A 182 -21.57 6.17 0.36
C GLY A 182 -21.59 7.52 -0.35
N HIS A 183 -22.43 8.43 0.13
CA HIS A 183 -22.45 9.81 -0.32
C HIS A 183 -21.18 10.56 0.11
N SER A 184 -20.93 11.74 -0.49
CA SER A 184 -19.74 12.53 -0.15
C SER A 184 -20.11 13.72 0.73
N ALA A 185 -19.13 14.29 1.43
CA ALA A 185 -19.31 15.52 2.20
C ALA A 185 -19.84 16.69 1.33
N HIS A 186 -19.51 16.69 0.04
CA HIS A 186 -19.90 17.71 -0.94
C HIS A 186 -21.22 17.42 -1.68
N HIS A 187 -21.67 16.17 -1.67
CA HIS A 187 -22.90 15.72 -2.32
C HIS A 187 -23.72 14.91 -1.32
N LYS A 188 -24.42 15.63 -0.43
CA LYS A 188 -25.25 15.02 0.63
C LYS A 188 -26.58 14.51 0.10
N GLU A 189 -26.99 15.02 -1.06
CA GLU A 189 -28.17 14.63 -1.80
C GLU A 189 -28.06 13.23 -2.42
N ASP A 190 -26.85 12.73 -2.66
CA ASP A 190 -26.64 11.37 -3.17
C ASP A 190 -27.15 10.33 -2.16
N PRO A 191 -28.01 9.38 -2.53
CA PRO A 191 -28.40 8.31 -1.63
C PRO A 191 -27.23 7.35 -1.38
N ASN A 192 -27.16 6.79 -0.18
CA ASN A 192 -26.28 5.64 0.07
C ASN A 192 -26.89 4.43 -0.62
N THR A 193 -26.10 3.68 -1.39
CA THR A 193 -26.61 2.55 -2.20
C THR A 193 -25.91 1.26 -1.85
N ALA A 194 -26.64 0.15 -1.93
CA ALA A 194 -26.10 -1.19 -1.98
C ALA A 194 -26.56 -1.85 -3.29
N SER A 195 -25.63 -1.98 -4.24
CA SER A 195 -25.92 -2.52 -5.58
C SER A 195 -25.45 -3.96 -5.66
N PHE A 196 -26.37 -4.88 -5.96
CA PHE A 196 -26.11 -6.32 -6.02
C PHE A 196 -25.82 -6.73 -7.46
N ALA A 197 -24.75 -7.49 -7.66
CA ALA A 197 -24.40 -8.09 -8.94
C ALA A 197 -23.96 -9.54 -8.74
N LEU A 198 -24.08 -10.37 -9.77
CA LEU A 198 -23.43 -11.68 -9.78
C LEU A 198 -21.92 -11.47 -9.82
N SER A 199 -21.16 -12.24 -9.05
CA SER A 199 -19.70 -12.11 -9.05
C SER A 199 -19.07 -12.40 -10.42
N SER A 200 -19.67 -13.29 -11.20
CA SER A 200 -19.27 -13.56 -12.59
C SER A 200 -19.63 -12.44 -13.58
N ALA A 201 -20.54 -11.53 -13.21
CA ALA A 201 -21.06 -10.47 -14.06
C ALA A 201 -21.21 -9.14 -13.28
N ARG A 202 -20.11 -8.67 -12.68
CA ARG A 202 -20.06 -7.49 -11.78
C ARG A 202 -20.64 -6.20 -12.38
N ASN A 203 -20.61 -6.05 -13.71
CA ASN A 203 -21.13 -4.88 -14.42
C ASN A 203 -22.65 -4.89 -14.58
N PHE A 204 -23.31 -6.01 -14.28
CA PHE A 204 -24.75 -6.18 -14.41
C PHE A 204 -25.41 -6.15 -13.03
N VAL A 205 -25.90 -4.96 -12.65
CA VAL A 205 -26.62 -4.76 -11.39
C VAL A 205 -27.98 -5.44 -11.47
N LEU A 206 -28.22 -6.39 -10.57
CA LEU A 206 -29.47 -7.15 -10.43
C LEU A 206 -30.54 -6.30 -9.74
N PHE A 207 -30.19 -5.71 -8.61
CA PHE A 207 -31.06 -4.84 -7.84
C PHE A 207 -30.25 -3.92 -6.92
N THR A 208 -30.87 -2.82 -6.52
CA THR A 208 -30.26 -1.80 -5.66
C THR A 208 -31.18 -1.44 -4.52
N PHE A 209 -30.58 -1.38 -3.33
CA PHE A 209 -31.20 -0.80 -2.15
C PHE A 209 -30.59 0.56 -1.84
N THR A 210 -31.38 1.45 -1.24
CA THR A 210 -30.95 2.78 -0.82
C THR A 210 -31.28 3.08 0.63
N SER A 211 -30.48 3.96 1.23
CA SER A 211 -30.77 4.68 2.47
C SER A 211 -30.47 6.17 2.22
N GLN A 212 -31.42 7.05 2.55
CA GLN A 212 -31.29 8.51 2.34
C GLN A 212 -31.95 9.28 3.49
N ASP A 213 -31.40 10.45 3.82
CA ASP A 213 -32.00 11.47 4.69
C ASP A 213 -33.38 11.92 4.12
N PRO A 214 -34.48 11.96 4.90
CA PRO A 214 -34.57 11.79 6.37
C PRO A 214 -34.68 10.36 6.87
N GLU A 215 -34.91 9.39 6.00
CA GLU A 215 -35.04 7.99 6.37
C GLU A 215 -33.69 7.24 6.36
N ALA A 216 -32.65 7.84 6.95
CA ALA A 216 -31.31 7.22 6.99
C ALA A 216 -31.32 5.83 7.67
N ASN A 217 -32.32 5.60 8.52
CA ASN A 217 -32.55 4.35 9.24
C ASN A 217 -33.35 3.31 8.43
N THR A 218 -33.84 3.66 7.24
CA THR A 218 -34.56 2.76 6.35
C THR A 218 -33.68 2.40 5.17
N PHE A 219 -33.58 1.10 4.91
CA PHE A 219 -32.86 0.52 3.78
C PHE A 219 -33.89 -0.18 2.90
N GLY A 220 -34.19 0.40 1.74
CA GLY A 220 -35.29 -0.03 0.87
C GLY A 220 -34.86 -0.34 -0.54
N LEU A 221 -35.53 -1.32 -1.17
CA LEU A 221 -35.37 -1.67 -2.57
C LEU A 221 -35.94 -0.57 -3.46
N VAL A 222 -35.13 -0.02 -4.37
CA VAL A 222 -35.51 1.08 -5.28
C VAL A 222 -35.41 0.73 -6.77
N GLY A 223 -34.68 -0.32 -7.12
CA GLY A 223 -34.56 -0.76 -8.50
C GLY A 223 -34.29 -2.24 -8.62
N THR A 224 -35.00 -2.89 -9.52
CA THR A 224 -34.69 -4.24 -10.02
C THR A 224 -34.41 -4.10 -11.50
N ALA A 225 -33.27 -4.58 -11.98
CA ALA A 225 -33.11 -4.76 -13.42
C ALA A 225 -34.19 -5.76 -13.89
N ASN A 226 -34.66 -5.62 -15.13
CA ASN A 226 -35.55 -6.58 -15.82
C ASN A 226 -34.85 -7.95 -16.08
N ALA A 227 -33.93 -8.34 -15.19
CA ALA A 227 -33.13 -9.52 -15.28
C ALA A 227 -33.99 -10.76 -14.98
N PRO A 228 -33.71 -11.90 -15.64
CA PRO A 228 -34.42 -13.16 -15.39
C PRO A 228 -34.30 -13.57 -13.91
N THR A 229 -35.12 -14.54 -13.51
CA THR A 229 -35.27 -15.26 -12.23
C THR A 229 -34.01 -15.70 -11.45
N LEU A 230 -32.81 -15.28 -11.86
CA LEU A 230 -31.49 -15.66 -11.34
C LEU A 230 -31.27 -15.28 -9.87
N SER A 231 -31.67 -14.06 -9.47
CA SER A 231 -31.71 -13.73 -8.05
C SER A 231 -32.67 -12.61 -7.70
N ARG A 232 -33.32 -12.72 -6.54
CA ARG A 232 -34.26 -11.70 -6.04
C ARG A 232 -34.11 -11.50 -4.53
N PRO A 233 -34.24 -10.27 -4.03
CA PRO A 233 -34.26 -10.03 -2.59
C PRO A 233 -35.58 -10.51 -1.98
N ARG A 234 -35.53 -11.08 -0.79
CA ARG A 234 -36.74 -11.42 -0.02
C ARG A 234 -37.39 -10.19 0.61
N LEU A 235 -36.57 -9.20 0.96
CA LEU A 235 -37.01 -7.99 1.65
C LEU A 235 -37.28 -6.85 0.67
N GLN A 236 -38.38 -6.14 0.91
CA GLN A 236 -38.67 -4.84 0.30
C GLN A 236 -37.91 -3.74 1.03
N ASN A 237 -37.94 -3.77 2.36
CA ASN A 237 -37.23 -2.81 3.19
C ASN A 237 -36.87 -3.37 4.57
N VAL A 238 -35.91 -2.70 5.19
CA VAL A 238 -35.47 -2.90 6.56
C VAL A 238 -35.42 -1.55 7.25
N THR A 239 -36.02 -1.44 8.43
CA THR A 239 -35.97 -0.25 9.28
C THR A 239 -35.21 -0.58 10.56
N TYR A 240 -34.19 0.23 10.85
CA TYR A 240 -33.39 0.14 12.06
C TYR A 240 -33.89 1.15 13.09
N ASP A 241 -33.90 0.74 14.34
CA ASP A 241 -33.87 1.68 15.46
C ASP A 241 -32.51 1.53 16.13
N PHE A 242 -31.59 2.47 15.86
CA PHE A 242 -30.25 2.45 16.45
C PHE A 242 -30.23 2.80 17.95
N GLY A 243 -31.30 3.41 18.47
CA GLY A 243 -31.44 3.70 19.90
C GLY A 243 -31.76 2.45 20.71
N SER A 244 -32.79 1.70 20.27
CA SER A 244 -33.21 0.43 20.89
C SER A 244 -32.48 -0.80 20.35
N ARG A 245 -31.77 -0.64 19.24
CA ARG A 245 -31.02 -1.68 18.49
C ARG A 245 -31.89 -2.83 18.02
N THR A 246 -33.08 -2.45 17.57
CA THR A 246 -34.04 -3.35 16.99
C THR A 246 -34.06 -3.17 15.49
N VAL A 247 -34.50 -4.22 14.81
CA VAL A 247 -34.68 -4.20 13.36
C VAL A 247 -36.03 -4.81 13.03
N SER A 248 -36.70 -4.21 12.05
CA SER A 248 -37.93 -4.72 11.47
C SER A 248 -37.83 -4.66 9.96
N GLY A 249 -38.42 -5.64 9.27
CA GLY A 249 -38.36 -5.72 7.82
C GLY A 249 -39.67 -6.22 7.21
N ARG A 250 -39.94 -5.74 6.00
CA ARG A 250 -41.10 -6.15 5.20
C ARG A 250 -40.63 -6.97 4.01
N CYS A 251 -41.32 -8.07 3.73
CA CYS A 251 -41.04 -8.92 2.58
C CYS A 251 -41.93 -8.53 1.41
N VAL A 252 -41.45 -8.86 0.20
CA VAL A 252 -42.30 -8.89 -0.99
C VAL A 252 -43.04 -10.22 -1.02
N ASP A 253 -44.38 -10.18 -0.97
CA ASP A 253 -45.22 -11.35 -1.15
C ASP A 253 -46.21 -11.11 -2.28
N THR A 254 -45.94 -11.73 -3.42
CA THR A 254 -46.73 -11.80 -4.68
C THR A 254 -47.23 -10.47 -5.25
N ASP A 255 -47.95 -9.64 -4.49
CA ASP A 255 -48.41 -8.28 -4.81
C ASP A 255 -48.50 -7.33 -3.58
N THR A 256 -48.12 -7.78 -2.38
CA THR A 256 -48.26 -7.02 -1.12
C THR A 256 -46.98 -7.04 -0.28
N THR A 257 -46.86 -6.08 0.64
CA THR A 257 -45.73 -6.02 1.57
C THR A 257 -46.19 -6.33 2.99
N ALA A 258 -45.69 -7.42 3.56
CA ALA A 258 -46.03 -7.86 4.91
C ALA A 258 -44.80 -7.82 5.84
N PRO A 259 -44.97 -7.49 7.14
CA PRO A 259 -43.91 -7.69 8.13
C PRO A 259 -43.50 -9.16 8.16
N CYS A 260 -42.21 -9.43 8.01
CA CYS A 260 -41.71 -10.81 7.94
C CYS A 260 -40.40 -11.03 8.70
N VAL A 261 -39.70 -9.95 9.05
CA VAL A 261 -38.44 -9.98 9.80
C VAL A 261 -38.56 -9.08 11.01
N THR A 262 -38.14 -9.59 12.15
CA THR A 262 -37.90 -8.82 13.37
C THR A 262 -36.62 -9.31 14.02
N GLY A 263 -35.97 -8.48 14.82
CA GLY A 263 -34.78 -8.91 15.54
C GLY A 263 -34.09 -7.80 16.29
N THR A 264 -32.90 -8.13 16.76
CA THR A 264 -31.99 -7.19 17.42
C THR A 264 -30.61 -7.27 16.78
N PHE A 265 -29.86 -6.19 16.95
CA PHE A 265 -28.43 -6.18 16.68
C PHE A 265 -27.69 -5.65 17.90
N ASP A 266 -26.44 -6.05 18.07
CA ASP A 266 -25.57 -5.51 19.11
C ASP A 266 -24.18 -5.24 18.57
N ASP A 267 -23.76 -3.99 18.72
CA ASP A 267 -22.45 -3.47 18.37
C ASP A 267 -21.70 -2.82 19.56
N ARG A 268 -22.23 -2.89 20.81
CA ARG A 268 -21.68 -2.17 22.00
C ARG A 268 -20.61 -2.98 22.72
N ASP A 269 -20.82 -4.29 22.89
CA ASP A 269 -20.11 -5.11 23.89
C ASP A 269 -18.65 -5.47 23.53
N ARG A 270 -18.05 -4.67 22.66
CA ARG A 270 -16.62 -4.62 22.27
C ARG A 270 -15.99 -5.92 21.76
N THR A 271 -16.70 -7.04 21.79
CA THR A 271 -16.17 -8.36 21.42
C THR A 271 -16.78 -8.85 20.10
N PHE A 272 -18.09 -8.69 19.91
CA PHE A 272 -18.78 -9.12 18.69
C PHE A 272 -19.81 -8.10 18.21
N LEU A 273 -19.99 -8.05 16.88
CA LEU A 273 -21.17 -7.55 16.21
C LEU A 273 -22.12 -8.74 16.06
N THR A 274 -23.30 -8.68 16.66
CA THR A 274 -24.27 -9.79 16.64
C THR A 274 -25.56 -9.32 15.99
N PHE A 275 -26.14 -10.15 15.13
CA PHE A 275 -27.52 -10.03 14.68
C PHE A 275 -28.30 -11.25 15.14
N ASN A 276 -29.44 -11.03 15.77
CA ASN A 276 -30.38 -12.08 16.17
C ASN A 276 -31.73 -11.78 15.52
N LEU A 277 -32.02 -12.52 14.45
CA LEU A 277 -33.13 -12.24 13.54
C LEU A 277 -34.11 -13.40 13.55
N THR A 278 -35.39 -13.08 13.47
CA THR A 278 -36.46 -14.02 13.20
C THR A 278 -37.08 -13.65 11.86
N SER A 279 -36.95 -14.53 10.86
CA SER A 279 -37.52 -14.36 9.52
C SER A 279 -38.50 -15.49 9.24
N ASN A 280 -39.76 -15.16 8.98
CA ASN A 280 -40.83 -16.14 8.70
C ASN A 280 -40.87 -17.32 9.70
N GLY A 281 -40.75 -17.01 11.01
CA GLY A 281 -40.75 -17.99 12.09
C GLY A 281 -39.43 -18.73 12.32
N THR A 282 -38.40 -18.51 11.49
CA THR A 282 -37.07 -19.11 11.66
C THR A 282 -36.13 -18.12 12.32
N GLN A 283 -35.52 -18.52 13.44
CA GLN A 283 -34.51 -17.71 14.12
C GLN A 283 -33.11 -18.00 13.56
N THR A 284 -32.38 -16.95 13.23
CA THR A 284 -30.98 -16.98 12.77
C THR A 284 -30.14 -16.04 13.61
N ILE A 285 -29.01 -16.52 14.09
CA ILE A 285 -28.02 -15.70 14.79
C ILE A 285 -26.77 -15.62 13.93
N SER A 286 -26.25 -14.42 13.73
CA SER A 286 -24.96 -14.21 13.08
C SER A 286 -24.06 -13.33 13.92
N ARG A 287 -22.75 -13.60 13.86
CA ARG A 287 -21.74 -12.92 14.66
C ARG A 287 -20.51 -12.60 13.82
N SER A 288 -19.94 -11.44 14.08
CA SER A 288 -18.63 -11.03 13.58
C SER A 288 -17.76 -10.58 14.76
N PRO A 289 -16.50 -11.01 14.86
CA PRO A 289 -15.53 -10.45 15.81
C PRO A 289 -15.08 -9.02 15.40
N TYR A 290 -16.02 -8.13 15.07
CA TYR A 290 -15.80 -6.96 14.20
C TYR A 290 -14.71 -5.99 14.68
N LYS A 291 -14.43 -5.89 15.99
CA LYS A 291 -13.38 -4.99 16.51
C LYS A 291 -11.96 -5.52 16.34
N ASP A 292 -11.79 -6.82 16.08
CA ASP A 292 -10.48 -7.39 15.73
C ASP A 292 -10.09 -7.09 14.27
N TRP A 293 -11.08 -6.72 13.45
CA TRP A 293 -10.97 -6.58 11.99
C TRP A 293 -11.31 -5.19 11.46
N SER A 294 -11.99 -4.34 12.23
CA SER A 294 -12.31 -2.96 11.86
C SER A 294 -11.04 -2.13 11.80
N LEU A 295 -10.75 -1.56 10.63
CA LEU A 295 -9.78 -0.48 10.54
C LEU A 295 -10.45 0.79 11.09
N GLU A 296 -9.70 1.65 11.78
CA GLU A 296 -10.24 2.91 12.37
C GLU A 296 -11.00 3.75 11.34
N ASP A 297 -10.62 3.59 10.07
CA ASP A 297 -11.11 4.32 8.92
C ASP A 297 -11.73 3.39 7.86
N THR A 298 -12.39 2.28 8.20
CA THR A 298 -13.30 1.55 7.26
C THR A 298 -14.11 0.45 7.93
N VAL A 299 -15.29 0.16 7.37
CA VAL A 299 -16.12 -0.98 7.76
C VAL A 299 -15.53 -2.27 7.19
N SER A 300 -14.85 -3.04 8.05
CA SER A 300 -14.25 -4.34 7.71
C SER A 300 -14.82 -5.43 8.61
N VAL A 301 -15.67 -6.29 8.04
CA VAL A 301 -16.49 -7.28 8.73
C VAL A 301 -16.46 -8.61 7.95
N ILE A 302 -16.21 -9.70 8.67
CA ILE A 302 -16.56 -11.06 8.24
C ILE A 302 -17.68 -11.54 9.16
N LEU A 303 -18.84 -11.83 8.59
CA LEU A 303 -20.00 -12.26 9.35
C LEU A 303 -20.20 -13.76 9.18
N TYR A 304 -20.37 -14.46 10.30
CA TYR A 304 -20.61 -15.90 10.32
C TYR A 304 -21.98 -16.19 10.91
N ARG A 305 -22.65 -17.22 10.38
CA ARG A 305 -23.83 -17.80 11.02
C ARG A 305 -23.37 -18.55 12.28
N VAL A 306 -24.08 -18.39 13.38
CA VAL A 306 -23.82 -19.13 14.62
C VAL A 306 -24.56 -20.46 14.55
N ASN A 307 -23.87 -21.55 14.85
CA ASN A 307 -24.51 -22.84 15.00
C ASN A 307 -25.35 -22.83 16.29
N ALA A 308 -26.67 -22.99 16.16
CA ALA A 308 -27.59 -22.94 17.29
C ALA A 308 -27.35 -24.04 18.33
N ALA A 309 -26.80 -25.20 17.93
CA ALA A 309 -26.56 -26.33 18.83
C ALA A 309 -25.27 -26.17 19.63
N THR A 310 -24.20 -25.63 19.03
CA THR A 310 -22.87 -25.54 19.66
C THR A 310 -22.50 -24.13 20.11
N GLY A 311 -23.20 -23.10 19.64
CA GLY A 311 -22.86 -21.69 19.88
C GLY A 311 -21.59 -21.23 19.16
N THR A 312 -20.98 -22.06 18.32
CA THR A 312 -19.75 -21.75 17.59
C THR A 312 -20.03 -21.00 16.28
N LEU A 313 -19.03 -20.26 15.79
CA LEU A 313 -19.09 -19.67 14.45
C LEU A 313 -19.10 -20.79 13.40
N GLY A 314 -20.08 -20.75 12.51
CA GLY A 314 -20.30 -21.71 11.43
C GLY A 314 -19.93 -21.12 10.06
N GLU A 315 -20.83 -21.24 9.10
CA GLU A 315 -20.62 -20.76 7.73
C GLU A 315 -20.50 -19.24 7.64
N ARG A 316 -19.67 -18.76 6.69
CA ARG A 316 -19.56 -17.34 6.35
C ARG A 316 -20.84 -16.90 5.63
N LEU A 317 -21.47 -15.82 6.11
CA LEU A 317 -22.64 -15.21 5.47
C LEU A 317 -22.26 -14.08 4.52
N LEU A 318 -21.29 -13.26 4.92
CA LEU A 318 -20.77 -12.20 4.09
C LEU A 318 -19.38 -11.77 4.55
N GLN A 319 -18.70 -11.05 3.67
CA GLN A 319 -17.40 -10.49 3.94
C GLN A 319 -17.18 -9.19 3.18
N THR A 320 -16.73 -8.15 3.87
CA THR A 320 -16.36 -6.88 3.22
C THR A 320 -14.96 -6.96 2.61
N SER A 321 -14.78 -6.30 1.47
CA SER A 321 -13.48 -5.96 0.89
C SER A 321 -13.39 -4.44 0.72
N VAL A 322 -12.36 -3.87 1.34
CA VAL A 322 -12.11 -2.44 1.38
C VAL A 322 -11.12 -2.08 0.28
N GLY A 323 -11.49 -1.15 -0.60
CA GLY A 323 -10.59 -0.65 -1.64
C GLY A 323 -10.63 0.87 -1.82
N GLN A 324 -11.82 1.48 -1.80
CA GLN A 324 -11.97 2.92 -2.03
C GLN A 324 -12.75 3.57 -0.89
N CYS A 325 -12.43 4.83 -0.58
CA CYS A 325 -13.09 5.60 0.48
C CYS A 325 -14.62 5.60 0.34
N ARG A 326 -15.16 5.82 -0.88
CA ARG A 326 -16.61 5.84 -1.13
C ARG A 326 -17.21 4.47 -1.45
N LYS A 327 -16.40 3.45 -1.77
CA LYS A 327 -16.88 2.14 -2.24
C LYS A 327 -16.28 0.98 -1.48
N VAL A 328 -17.14 0.15 -0.92
CA VAL A 328 -16.79 -1.12 -0.28
C VAL A 328 -17.52 -2.24 -1.00
N LYS A 329 -16.81 -3.32 -1.32
CA LYS A 329 -17.43 -4.54 -1.83
C LYS A 329 -17.82 -5.42 -0.65
N VAL A 330 -18.90 -6.15 -0.79
CA VAL A 330 -19.31 -7.21 0.13
C VAL A 330 -19.54 -8.47 -0.66
N CYS A 331 -18.75 -9.49 -0.38
CA CYS A 331 -18.80 -10.78 -1.01
C CYS A 331 -19.76 -11.68 -0.23
N VAL A 332 -20.70 -12.30 -0.93
CA VAL A 332 -21.72 -13.17 -0.37
C VAL A 332 -21.55 -14.55 -0.99
N PRO A 333 -21.16 -15.58 -0.21
CA PRO A 333 -20.96 -16.93 -0.74
C PRO A 333 -22.28 -17.55 -1.18
N LEU A 334 -22.18 -18.54 -2.07
CA LEU A 334 -23.33 -19.33 -2.46
C LEU A 334 -23.81 -20.13 -1.24
N SER A 335 -25.04 -19.86 -0.79
CA SER A 335 -25.65 -20.69 0.24
C SER A 335 -25.96 -22.08 -0.33
N PRO A 336 -25.71 -23.19 0.40
CA PRO A 336 -26.07 -24.53 -0.06
C PRO A 336 -27.59 -24.72 -0.27
N VAL A 337 -28.41 -23.78 0.21
CA VAL A 337 -29.88 -23.76 0.08
C VAL A 337 -30.35 -22.83 -1.06
N ALA A 338 -29.43 -22.32 -1.89
CA ALA A 338 -29.68 -21.22 -2.81
C ALA A 338 -30.77 -21.52 -3.87
N SER A 339 -31.96 -20.96 -3.63
CA SER A 339 -33.08 -20.85 -4.56
C SER A 339 -33.03 -19.55 -5.39
N GLY A 340 -31.85 -18.93 -5.51
CA GLY A 340 -31.68 -17.58 -6.06
C GLY A 340 -32.24 -16.47 -5.16
N ILE A 341 -32.73 -16.78 -3.96
CA ILE A 341 -33.29 -15.78 -3.05
C ILE A 341 -32.20 -15.28 -2.10
N VAL A 342 -32.04 -13.95 -2.03
CA VAL A 342 -31.21 -13.31 -1.00
C VAL A 342 -32.06 -13.08 0.24
N ASP A 343 -31.80 -13.83 1.30
CA ASP A 343 -32.62 -13.84 2.51
C ASP A 343 -32.27 -12.71 3.48
N ALA A 344 -33.12 -12.55 4.48
CA ALA A 344 -33.06 -11.49 5.47
C ALA A 344 -31.77 -11.49 6.31
N ASP A 345 -31.19 -12.67 6.53
CA ASP A 345 -29.96 -12.83 7.31
C ASP A 345 -28.71 -12.25 6.61
N ILE A 346 -28.79 -11.99 5.30
CA ILE A 346 -27.79 -11.25 4.52
C ILE A 346 -28.20 -9.78 4.38
N LEU A 347 -29.47 -9.51 4.02
CA LEU A 347 -29.96 -8.16 3.73
C LEU A 347 -29.98 -7.25 4.96
N VAL A 348 -30.29 -7.78 6.15
CA VAL A 348 -30.26 -7.00 7.39
C VAL A 348 -28.83 -6.59 7.75
N PRO A 349 -27.84 -7.48 7.89
CA PRO A 349 -26.47 -7.02 8.14
C PRO A 349 -25.94 -6.03 7.09
N LEU A 350 -26.31 -6.18 5.81
CA LEU A 350 -25.94 -5.22 4.76
C LEU A 350 -26.51 -3.81 4.98
N GLY A 351 -27.74 -3.67 5.47
CA GLY A 351 -28.29 -2.35 5.80
C GLY A 351 -27.52 -1.65 6.92
N TRP A 352 -27.13 -2.39 7.96
CA TRP A 352 -26.25 -1.86 9.01
C TRP A 352 -24.86 -1.48 8.46
N LEU A 353 -24.26 -2.32 7.61
CA LEU A 353 -22.98 -2.04 6.95
C LEU A 353 -23.05 -0.77 6.09
N LEU A 354 -24.14 -0.58 5.34
CA LEU A 354 -24.34 0.63 4.54
C LEU A 354 -24.44 1.88 5.41
N TYR A 355 -25.18 1.82 6.52
CA TYR A 355 -25.28 2.93 7.47
C TYR A 355 -23.90 3.31 8.04
N GLN A 356 -23.11 2.32 8.49
CA GLN A 356 -21.76 2.58 8.98
C GLN A 356 -20.83 3.13 7.89
N HIS A 357 -20.94 2.58 6.67
CA HIS A 357 -20.14 3.04 5.53
C HIS A 357 -20.53 4.46 5.11
N ALA A 358 -21.80 4.84 5.20
CA ALA A 358 -22.25 6.20 4.92
C ALA A 358 -21.56 7.22 5.83
N ILE A 359 -21.52 6.97 7.15
CA ILE A 359 -20.83 7.82 8.12
C ILE A 359 -19.34 7.93 7.78
N PHE A 360 -18.72 6.80 7.42
CA PHE A 360 -17.32 6.76 7.04
C PHE A 360 -17.04 7.55 5.75
N SER A 361 -17.86 7.35 4.72
CA SER A 361 -17.69 7.97 3.39
C SER A 361 -17.69 9.50 3.44
N VAL A 362 -18.50 10.09 4.33
CA VAL A 362 -18.49 11.54 4.59
C VAL A 362 -17.17 11.97 5.23
N LYS A 363 -16.67 11.24 6.24
CA LYS A 363 -15.41 11.58 6.92
C LYS A 363 -14.20 11.50 6.01
N CYS A 364 -14.14 10.50 5.12
CA CYS A 364 -13.00 10.32 4.22
C CYS A 364 -13.06 11.20 2.97
N SER A 365 -14.18 11.89 2.73
CA SER A 365 -14.35 12.84 1.62
C SER A 365 -14.43 14.31 2.07
N ALA A 366 -14.29 14.56 3.38
CA ALA A 366 -14.12 15.88 3.97
C ALA A 366 -12.64 16.26 3.99
#